data_AF-A0A853JI53-F1
#
_entry.id   AF-A0A853JI53-F1
#
_cell.length_a   1.000
_cell.length_b   1.000
_cell.length_c   1.000
_cell.angle_alpha   90.00
_cell.angle_beta   90.00
_cell.angle_gamma   90.00
#
_symmetry.space_group_name_H-M   'P 1'
#
loop_
_entity.id
_entity.type
_entity.pdbx_description
1 polymer ?
#
loop_
_entity_poly.entity_id
_entity_poly.type
_entity_poly.pdbx_seq_one_letter_code
_entity_poly.pdbx_strand_id
1 'polypeptide(L)'
;MNSYRGCRGSGWGVSPSVACGDGRGRFLQASPGAGPVRTRTVRQAEGTTARRFIAASRGDGPVPASSGKVLQPTGGTARQFTGTARADGIVDARLVRSRERGFSLIEIILVVVLIGGIVAFAATRILGGGDRARVNLAKAQVQTLAEKVQSYQMDTGSLPSSLDDLVTQPGNAGGWLGPYAKQAELNDPWGTPFEYRVPGQGGPFDIVSYGADRSPGGDSVNADIRYE
;
A
#
# COMPACT_ATOMS: atom_id res chain seq x y z
N MET A 1 21.60 1.25 10.55
CA MET A 1 22.22 0.12 11.28
C MET A 1 22.86 -0.83 10.29
N ASN A 2 24.19 -0.97 10.30
CA ASN A 2 24.90 -1.91 9.43
C ASN A 2 25.92 -2.67 10.29
N SER A 3 25.79 -4.00 10.36
CA SER A 3 26.82 -4.89 10.90
C SER A 3 26.49 -6.35 10.56
N TYR A 4 27.01 -6.80 9.41
CA TYR A 4 27.19 -8.22 9.15
C TYR A 4 28.39 -8.72 9.95
N ARG A 5 28.14 -9.50 11.02
CA ARG A 5 29.20 -10.28 11.67
C ARG A 5 29.30 -11.63 10.98
N GLY A 6 30.41 -11.84 10.28
CA GLY A 6 30.82 -13.14 9.78
C GLY A 6 31.27 -14.05 10.91
N CYS A 7 30.84 -15.31 10.86
CA CYS A 7 31.41 -16.38 11.67
C CYS A 7 32.46 -17.14 10.84
N ARG A 8 33.74 -16.89 11.14
CA ARG A 8 34.86 -17.77 10.78
C ARG A 8 34.78 -19.02 11.66
N GLY A 9 34.82 -20.20 11.04
CA GLY A 9 34.99 -21.46 11.75
C GLY A 9 36.47 -21.82 11.88
N SER A 10 36.92 -22.04 13.11
CA SER A 10 38.15 -22.76 13.43
C SER A 10 38.03 -23.34 14.83
N GLY A 11 38.11 -24.67 14.96
CA GLY A 11 38.24 -25.32 16.27
C GLY A 11 37.41 -26.60 16.39
N TRP A 12 38.10 -27.72 16.28
CA TRP A 12 37.60 -29.02 16.72
C TRP A 12 37.60 -29.05 18.25
N GLY A 13 36.47 -29.37 18.87
CA GLY A 13 36.34 -29.46 20.32
C GLY A 13 35.08 -30.21 20.71
N VAL A 14 35.28 -31.36 21.35
CA VAL A 14 34.28 -32.27 21.88
C VAL A 14 33.62 -31.71 23.14
N SER A 15 32.29 -31.73 23.21
CA SER A 15 31.51 -31.76 24.47
C SER A 15 30.03 -32.04 24.22
N PRO A 16 29.31 -32.55 25.24
CA PRO A 16 28.29 -33.58 25.07
C PRO A 16 26.85 -33.02 25.11
N SER A 17 25.90 -33.90 24.79
CA SER A 17 24.49 -33.77 25.18
C SER A 17 23.66 -32.76 24.37
N VAL A 18 23.38 -33.07 23.10
CA VAL A 18 22.23 -32.45 22.41
C VAL A 18 20.97 -33.20 22.82
N ALA A 19 20.32 -32.69 23.86
CA ALA A 19 18.95 -33.03 24.21
C ALA A 19 18.01 -32.35 23.20
N CYS A 20 17.37 -33.14 22.34
CA CYS A 20 16.25 -32.66 21.53
C CYS A 20 14.98 -32.67 22.40
N GLY A 21 14.58 -31.49 22.88
CA GLY A 21 13.24 -31.29 23.44
C GLY A 21 12.22 -31.16 22.30
N ASP A 22 11.12 -31.92 22.38
CA ASP A 22 9.90 -31.58 21.64
C ASP A 22 9.44 -30.19 22.10
N GLY A 23 8.87 -29.38 21.20
CA GLY A 23 8.50 -27.97 21.39
C GLY A 23 7.44 -27.69 22.44
N ARG A 24 7.28 -28.57 23.44
CA ARG A 24 6.41 -28.47 24.61
C ARG A 24 7.12 -28.78 25.94
N GLY A 25 8.44 -28.62 26.01
CA GLY A 25 9.16 -28.49 27.28
C GLY A 25 9.17 -29.71 28.20
N ARG A 26 9.17 -30.93 27.65
CA ARG A 26 9.33 -32.17 28.43
C ARG A 26 10.64 -32.87 28.06
N PHE A 27 11.55 -32.99 29.04
CA PHE A 27 12.83 -33.69 28.88
C PHE A 27 12.61 -35.21 28.95
N LEU A 28 13.03 -35.94 27.91
CA LEU A 28 13.16 -37.40 27.97
C LEU A 28 14.59 -37.75 28.39
N GLN A 29 14.72 -38.40 29.54
CA GLN A 29 15.98 -38.93 30.07
C GLN A 29 16.50 -40.05 29.15
N ALA A 30 17.75 -39.96 28.71
CA ALA A 30 18.39 -41.02 27.93
C ALA A 30 18.69 -42.23 28.83
N SER A 31 18.18 -43.40 28.45
CA SER A 31 18.44 -44.66 29.14
C SER A 31 19.88 -45.15 28.86
N PRO A 32 20.64 -45.63 29.86
CA PRO A 32 22.03 -46.04 29.69
C PRO A 32 22.11 -47.41 29.00
N GLY A 33 22.80 -47.49 27.85
CA GLY A 33 23.02 -48.78 27.17
C GLY A 33 23.18 -48.74 25.65
N ALA A 34 23.32 -47.58 25.01
CA ALA A 34 23.51 -47.50 23.56
C ALA A 34 25.00 -47.46 23.20
N GLY A 35 25.50 -48.52 22.56
CA GLY A 35 26.85 -48.59 21.97
C GLY A 35 27.06 -47.58 20.82
N PRO A 36 28.29 -47.47 20.28
CA PRO A 36 28.68 -46.36 19.42
C PRO A 36 27.99 -46.45 18.05
N VAL A 37 27.24 -45.40 17.69
CA VAL A 37 26.58 -45.27 16.38
C VAL A 37 27.56 -44.64 15.39
N ARG A 38 27.92 -45.38 14.34
CA ARG A 38 28.68 -44.84 13.19
C ARG A 38 27.74 -44.07 12.28
N THR A 39 28.07 -42.81 12.00
CA THR A 39 27.36 -41.98 11.02
C THR A 39 28.26 -41.70 9.83
N ARG A 40 27.73 -41.89 8.61
CA ARG A 40 28.41 -41.54 7.35
C ARG A 40 27.74 -40.29 6.78
N THR A 41 28.48 -39.19 6.71
CA THR A 41 27.99 -37.95 6.11
C THR A 41 28.18 -38.00 4.60
N VAL A 42 27.09 -38.02 3.84
CA VAL A 42 27.14 -37.82 2.38
C VAL A 42 26.82 -36.34 2.13
N ARG A 43 27.78 -35.60 1.56
CA ARG A 43 27.51 -34.27 0.99
C ARG A 43 27.05 -34.46 -0.44
N GLN A 44 25.92 -33.88 -0.80
CA GLN A 44 25.64 -33.56 -2.20
C GLN A 44 25.20 -32.11 -2.31
N ALA A 45 25.78 -31.45 -3.31
CA ALA A 45 25.70 -30.02 -3.53
C ALA A 45 24.35 -29.62 -4.14
N GLU A 46 23.80 -28.57 -3.51
CA GLU A 46 23.00 -27.46 -4.05
C GLU A 46 21.76 -27.73 -4.89
N GLY A 47 20.64 -27.17 -4.42
CA GLY A 47 19.44 -26.97 -5.24
C GLY A 47 18.11 -27.03 -4.51
N THR A 48 17.90 -26.13 -3.53
CA THR A 48 16.61 -25.76 -2.93
C THR A 48 15.88 -26.81 -2.07
N THR A 49 15.87 -26.55 -0.76
CA THR A 49 15.09 -27.23 0.30
C THR A 49 15.70 -28.52 0.86
N ALA A 50 16.68 -28.36 1.75
CA ALA A 50 17.21 -29.45 2.56
C ALA A 50 16.18 -29.93 3.59
N ARG A 51 15.75 -31.19 3.51
CA ARG A 51 15.04 -31.89 4.60
C ARG A 51 15.94 -32.97 5.18
N ARG A 52 16.27 -32.82 6.47
CA ARG A 52 16.97 -33.84 7.26
C ARG A 52 15.99 -34.95 7.61
N PHE A 53 16.28 -36.19 7.25
CA PHE A 53 15.63 -37.35 7.82
C PHE A 53 16.62 -38.08 8.71
N ILE A 54 16.27 -38.24 9.99
CA ILE A 54 16.97 -39.10 10.94
C ILE A 54 16.23 -40.44 10.91
N ALA A 55 16.82 -41.47 10.32
CA ALA A 55 16.33 -42.83 10.43
C ALA A 55 17.10 -43.53 11.56
N ALA A 56 16.46 -43.70 12.71
CA ALA A 56 16.95 -44.57 13.77
C ALA A 56 16.38 -45.98 13.54
N SER A 57 17.21 -46.91 13.07
CA SER A 57 16.86 -48.32 13.03
C SER A 57 17.27 -48.98 14.35
N ARG A 58 16.32 -49.60 15.04
CA ARG A 58 16.55 -50.41 16.24
C ARG A 58 15.89 -51.76 16.02
N GLY A 59 16.70 -52.81 15.91
CA GLY A 59 16.28 -54.20 15.97
C GLY A 59 16.27 -54.93 14.63
N ASP A 60 16.97 -56.07 14.59
CA ASP A 60 16.88 -57.08 13.56
C ASP A 60 15.56 -57.87 13.74
N GLY A 61 14.54 -57.47 13.00
CA GLY A 61 13.27 -58.19 12.91
C GLY A 61 12.59 -57.88 11.57
N PRO A 62 11.84 -58.83 10.98
CA PRO A 62 11.18 -58.62 9.71
C PRO A 62 10.13 -57.51 9.83
N VAL A 63 10.31 -56.46 9.05
CA VAL A 63 9.40 -55.30 8.98
C VAL A 63 8.06 -55.78 8.40
N PRO A 64 6.92 -55.58 9.08
CA PRO A 64 5.62 -55.78 8.45
C PRO A 64 5.45 -54.72 7.35
N ALA A 65 4.86 -55.14 6.24
CA ALA A 65 4.42 -54.26 5.15
C ALA A 65 3.34 -53.30 5.67
N SER A 66 3.77 -52.25 6.36
CA SER A 66 2.92 -51.13 6.70
C SER A 66 2.82 -50.24 5.47
N SER A 67 1.58 -50.07 5.01
CA SER A 67 1.18 -49.14 3.97
C SER A 67 1.74 -47.75 4.25
N GLY A 68 2.91 -47.45 3.69
CA GLY A 68 3.46 -46.11 3.70
C GLY A 68 2.56 -45.21 2.84
N LYS A 69 1.80 -44.32 3.48
CA LYS A 69 1.25 -43.16 2.77
C LYS A 69 2.42 -42.30 2.31
N VAL A 70 2.75 -42.40 1.03
CA VAL A 70 3.59 -41.42 0.34
C VAL A 70 2.86 -40.08 0.45
N LEU A 71 3.45 -39.15 1.21
CA LEU A 71 2.93 -37.79 1.34
C LEU A 71 3.06 -37.11 -0.03
N GLN A 72 1.91 -36.88 -0.67
CA GLN A 72 1.82 -36.24 -1.99
C GLN A 72 2.36 -34.80 -1.91
N PRO A 73 3.08 -34.31 -2.95
CA PRO A 73 3.35 -32.89 -3.07
C PRO A 73 2.03 -32.14 -3.31
N THR A 74 1.59 -31.38 -2.31
CA THR A 74 0.50 -30.41 -2.43
C THR A 74 0.91 -29.35 -3.44
N GLY A 75 0.28 -29.36 -4.62
CA GLY A 75 0.43 -28.30 -5.63
C GLY A 75 0.56 -28.76 -7.09
N GLY A 76 0.53 -30.06 -7.38
CA GLY A 76 0.54 -30.57 -8.75
C GLY A 76 -0.72 -31.41 -9.02
N THR A 77 -1.39 -31.15 -10.15
CA THR A 77 -2.56 -31.88 -10.62
C THR A 77 -2.37 -33.40 -10.51
N ALA A 78 -3.27 -34.06 -9.78
CA ALA A 78 -3.29 -35.51 -9.65
C ALA A 78 -3.42 -36.15 -11.04
N ARG A 79 -2.33 -36.71 -11.56
CA ARG A 79 -2.34 -37.50 -12.78
C ARG A 79 -2.64 -38.94 -12.41
N GLN A 80 -3.84 -39.37 -12.76
CA GLN A 80 -4.26 -40.76 -12.60
C GLN A 80 -3.55 -41.60 -13.65
N PHE A 81 -2.57 -42.41 -13.21
CA PHE A 81 -1.90 -43.38 -14.08
C PHE A 81 -2.68 -44.70 -14.03
N THR A 82 -3.54 -44.93 -15.03
CA THR A 82 -4.08 -46.25 -15.34
C THR A 82 -3.13 -46.96 -16.31
N GLY A 83 -2.09 -47.59 -15.76
CA GLY A 83 -1.22 -48.48 -16.51
C GLY A 83 -1.36 -49.90 -15.97
N THR A 84 -1.82 -50.84 -16.79
CA THR A 84 -1.71 -52.27 -16.48
C THR A 84 -0.25 -52.67 -16.66
N ALA A 85 0.44 -52.98 -15.56
CA ALA A 85 1.82 -53.45 -15.60
C ALA A 85 1.87 -54.82 -16.32
N ARG A 86 2.55 -54.89 -17.47
CA ARG A 86 3.02 -56.15 -18.06
C ARG A 86 4.38 -56.52 -17.47
N ALA A 87 4.66 -57.82 -17.38
CA ALA A 87 5.78 -58.40 -16.63
C ALA A 87 7.20 -58.09 -17.18
N ASP A 88 7.31 -57.39 -18.32
CA ASP A 88 8.61 -57.18 -18.99
C ASP A 88 9.27 -55.84 -18.64
N GLY A 89 8.72 -55.06 -17.70
CA GLY A 89 9.41 -53.91 -17.10
C GLY A 89 9.64 -52.68 -17.99
N ILE A 90 9.16 -52.68 -19.24
CA ILE A 90 9.25 -51.52 -20.13
C ILE A 90 7.99 -50.65 -19.95
N VAL A 91 8.14 -49.55 -19.19
CA VAL A 91 7.11 -48.51 -19.08
C VAL A 91 7.24 -47.54 -20.25
N ASP A 92 6.37 -47.66 -21.25
CA ASP A 92 6.19 -46.63 -22.28
C ASP A 92 5.55 -45.39 -21.65
N ALA A 93 6.38 -44.53 -21.06
CA ALA A 93 5.97 -43.24 -20.55
C ALA A 93 5.71 -42.30 -21.73
N ARG A 94 4.54 -42.42 -22.37
CA ARG A 94 4.08 -41.44 -23.35
C ARG A 94 3.80 -40.13 -22.62
N LEU A 95 4.79 -39.23 -22.59
CA LEU A 95 4.65 -37.88 -22.07
C LEU A 95 3.59 -37.15 -22.90
N VAL A 96 2.36 -37.11 -22.39
CA VAL A 96 1.32 -36.22 -22.92
C VAL A 96 1.78 -34.79 -22.66
N ARG A 97 2.39 -34.17 -23.68
CA ARG A 97 2.78 -32.77 -23.69
C ARG A 97 1.49 -31.96 -23.63
N SER A 98 1.29 -31.23 -22.53
CA SER A 98 0.20 -30.28 -22.43
C SER A 98 0.46 -29.20 -23.47
N ARG A 99 -0.48 -29.02 -24.41
CA ARG A 99 -0.37 -27.97 -25.43
C ARG A 99 -0.68 -26.65 -24.72
N GLU A 100 0.36 -25.88 -24.45
CA GLU A 100 0.18 -24.48 -24.03
C GLU A 100 -0.57 -23.77 -25.15
N ARG A 101 -1.80 -23.35 -24.88
CA ARG A 101 -2.57 -22.52 -25.78
C ARG A 101 -1.96 -21.12 -25.69
N GLY A 102 -1.36 -20.64 -26.77
CA GLY A 102 -0.88 -19.26 -26.86
C GLY A 102 -2.03 -18.26 -26.70
N PHE A 103 -1.72 -17.08 -26.15
CA PHE A 103 -2.65 -15.96 -26.08
C PHE A 103 -3.14 -15.56 -27.48
N SER A 104 -4.45 -15.34 -27.62
CA SER A 104 -5.03 -14.87 -28.87
C SER A 104 -4.91 -13.35 -28.98
N LEU A 105 -4.67 -12.83 -30.19
CA LEU A 105 -4.68 -11.38 -30.44
C LEU A 105 -6.01 -10.75 -30.04
N ILE A 106 -7.12 -11.45 -30.26
CA ILE A 106 -8.46 -10.96 -29.88
C ILE A 106 -8.62 -10.77 -28.37
N GLU A 107 -7.90 -11.56 -27.57
CA GLU A 107 -7.96 -11.55 -26.12
C GLU A 107 -7.31 -10.28 -25.56
N ILE A 108 -6.20 -9.85 -26.18
CA ILE A 108 -5.55 -8.59 -25.83
C ILE A 108 -6.33 -7.39 -26.39
N ILE A 109 -6.89 -7.49 -27.60
CA ILE A 109 -7.69 -6.42 -28.20
C ILE A 109 -8.92 -6.10 -27.34
N LEU A 110 -9.67 -7.11 -26.88
CA LEU A 110 -10.83 -6.87 -26.02
C LEU A 110 -10.46 -6.20 -24.70
N VAL A 111 -9.33 -6.59 -24.09
CA VAL A 111 -8.88 -5.99 -22.82
C VAL A 111 -8.53 -4.51 -22.99
N VAL A 112 -7.75 -4.15 -24.01
CA VAL A 112 -7.37 -2.74 -24.23
C VAL A 112 -8.58 -1.88 -24.59
N VAL A 113 -9.56 -2.44 -25.32
CA VAL A 113 -10.82 -1.75 -25.62
C VAL A 113 -11.63 -1.51 -24.35
N LEU A 114 -11.76 -2.51 -23.47
CA LEU A 114 -12.50 -2.36 -22.21
C LEU A 114 -11.81 -1.36 -21.26
N ILE A 115 -10.49 -1.43 -21.11
CA ILE A 115 -9.73 -0.49 -20.29
C ILE A 115 -9.83 0.93 -20.89
N GLY A 116 -9.66 1.07 -22.20
CA GLY A 116 -9.81 2.35 -22.89
C GLY A 116 -11.19 2.97 -22.69
N GLY A 117 -12.25 2.17 -22.77
CA GLY A 117 -13.62 2.61 -22.54
C GLY A 117 -13.87 3.09 -21.10
N ILE A 118 -13.41 2.33 -20.10
CA ILE A 118 -13.54 2.72 -18.68
C ILE A 118 -12.77 4.01 -18.41
N VAL A 119 -11.54 4.13 -18.90
CA VAL A 119 -10.70 5.32 -18.72
C VAL A 119 -11.36 6.56 -19.36
N ALA A 120 -11.88 6.43 -20.58
CA ALA A 120 -12.58 7.51 -21.26
C ALA A 120 -13.82 7.99 -20.49
N PHE A 121 -14.62 7.06 -19.97
CA PHE A 121 -15.78 7.40 -19.15
C PHE A 121 -15.39 8.06 -17.83
N ALA A 122 -14.40 7.51 -17.11
CA ALA A 122 -13.94 8.03 -15.83
C ALA A 122 -13.38 9.46 -15.96
N ALA A 123 -12.64 9.76 -17.04
CA ALA A 123 -12.05 11.08 -17.26
C ALA A 123 -13.09 12.21 -17.32
N THR A 124 -14.24 11.97 -17.96
CA THR A 124 -15.30 13.00 -18.10
C THR A 124 -16.03 13.30 -16.79
N ARG A 125 -16.14 12.30 -15.90
CA ARG A 125 -16.81 12.45 -14.59
C ARG A 125 -16.01 13.28 -13.59
N ILE A 126 -14.68 13.19 -13.64
CA ILE A 126 -13.78 13.94 -12.74
C ILE A 126 -13.80 15.44 -13.07
N LEU A 127 -13.98 15.80 -14.34
CA LEU A 127 -13.88 17.18 -14.79
C LEU A 127 -15.21 17.97 -14.69
N GLY A 128 -16.37 17.33 -14.90
CA GLY A 128 -17.65 18.05 -15.05
C GLY A 128 -18.55 18.17 -13.82
N GLY A 129 -18.27 17.47 -12.72
CA GLY A 129 -19.15 17.43 -11.54
C GLY A 129 -18.84 18.46 -10.45
N GLY A 130 -17.67 19.11 -10.53
CA GLY A 130 -17.13 19.92 -9.43
C GLY A 130 -17.63 21.36 -9.40
N ASP A 131 -18.14 21.91 -10.50
CA ASP A 131 -18.19 23.37 -10.64
C ASP A 131 -19.26 24.03 -9.76
N ARG A 132 -20.45 23.43 -9.62
CA ARG A 132 -21.46 23.92 -8.68
C ARG A 132 -21.00 23.82 -7.22
N ALA A 133 -20.28 22.76 -6.88
CA ALA A 133 -19.73 22.58 -5.55
C ALA A 133 -18.65 23.64 -5.27
N ARG A 134 -17.80 23.97 -6.26
CA ARG A 134 -16.82 25.05 -6.18
C ARG A 134 -17.48 26.41 -5.99
N VAL A 135 -18.53 26.73 -6.74
CA VAL A 135 -19.27 27.99 -6.55
C VAL A 135 -19.84 28.10 -5.14
N ASN A 136 -20.47 27.03 -4.62
CA ASN A 136 -20.99 27.03 -3.26
C ASN A 136 -19.88 27.13 -2.20
N LEU A 137 -18.74 26.46 -2.43
CA LEU A 137 -17.59 26.54 -1.54
C LEU A 137 -17.00 27.96 -1.53
N ALA A 138 -16.87 28.60 -2.69
CA ALA A 138 -16.40 29.97 -2.82
C ALA A 138 -17.32 30.94 -2.06
N LYS A 139 -18.65 30.80 -2.18
CA LYS A 139 -19.61 31.58 -1.39
C LYS A 139 -19.39 31.44 0.11
N ALA A 140 -19.23 30.21 0.59
CA ALA A 140 -18.96 29.96 2.00
C ALA A 140 -17.60 30.53 2.44
N GLN A 141 -16.55 30.38 1.62
CA GLN A 141 -15.22 30.93 1.91
C GLN A 141 -15.24 32.46 1.99
N VAL A 142 -15.95 33.14 1.08
CA VAL A 142 -16.10 34.60 1.11
C VAL A 142 -16.78 35.06 2.41
N GLN A 143 -17.84 34.37 2.84
CA GLN A 143 -18.51 34.66 4.11
C GLN A 143 -17.58 34.46 5.32
N THR A 144 -16.90 33.32 5.39
CA THR A 144 -15.94 33.03 6.46
C THR A 144 -14.77 34.02 6.47
N LEU A 145 -14.29 34.44 5.30
CA LEU A 145 -13.22 35.44 5.21
C LEU A 145 -13.68 36.81 5.68
N ALA A 146 -14.91 37.21 5.36
CA ALA A 146 -15.52 38.43 5.87
C ALA A 146 -15.64 38.43 7.41
N GLU A 147 -16.05 37.31 8.01
CA GLU A 147 -16.09 37.14 9.48
C GLU A 147 -14.71 37.32 10.11
N LYS A 148 -13.64 36.82 9.46
CA LYS A 148 -12.26 36.99 9.93
C LYS A 148 -11.78 38.43 9.83
N VAL A 149 -12.13 39.13 8.76
CA VAL A 149 -11.88 40.57 8.61
C VAL A 149 -12.57 41.36 9.73
N GLN A 150 -13.81 41.00 10.05
CA GLN A 150 -14.55 41.62 11.17
C GLN A 150 -13.90 41.30 12.52
N SER A 151 -13.42 40.07 12.75
CA SER A 151 -12.69 39.72 13.97
C SER A 151 -11.40 40.53 14.13
N TYR A 152 -10.64 40.70 13.04
CA TYR A 152 -9.46 41.57 13.04
C TYR A 152 -9.82 43.01 13.40
N GLN A 153 -10.95 43.52 12.89
CA GLN A 153 -11.44 44.85 13.20
C GLN A 153 -11.85 45.00 14.67
N MET A 154 -12.45 43.98 15.28
CA MET A 154 -12.82 43.99 16.69
C MET A 154 -11.58 44.08 17.60
N ASP A 155 -10.49 43.42 17.22
CA ASP A 155 -9.29 43.33 18.04
C ASP A 155 -8.35 44.54 17.87
N THR A 156 -8.17 44.99 16.62
CA THR A 156 -7.25 46.08 16.28
C THR A 156 -7.92 47.46 16.19
N GLY A 157 -9.26 47.48 16.15
CA GLY A 157 -10.07 48.67 15.96
C GLY A 157 -10.06 49.22 14.53
N SER A 158 -9.36 48.58 13.58
CA SER A 158 -9.23 49.02 12.19
C SER A 158 -9.41 47.85 11.22
N LEU A 159 -9.83 48.12 9.99
CA LEU A 159 -9.87 47.09 8.95
C LEU A 159 -8.44 46.71 8.52
N PRO A 160 -8.20 45.46 8.12
CA PRO A 160 -6.93 45.08 7.50
C PRO A 160 -6.78 45.81 6.17
N SER A 161 -5.53 46.16 5.84
CA SER A 161 -5.19 46.82 4.57
C SER A 161 -5.11 45.82 3.41
N SER A 162 -4.70 44.59 3.74
CA SER A 162 -4.63 43.45 2.83
C SER A 162 -5.09 42.18 3.55
N LEU A 163 -5.51 41.16 2.81
CA LEU A 163 -5.87 39.88 3.42
C LEU A 163 -4.68 39.17 4.08
N ASP A 164 -3.45 39.50 3.70
CA ASP A 164 -2.24 38.96 4.33
C ASP A 164 -2.09 39.42 5.80
N ASP A 165 -2.70 40.55 6.18
CA ASP A 165 -2.73 41.05 7.56
C ASP A 165 -3.53 40.11 8.51
N LEU A 166 -4.36 39.22 7.94
CA LEU A 166 -5.06 38.16 8.68
C LEU A 166 -4.15 36.99 9.04
N VAL A 167 -3.09 36.77 8.26
CA VAL A 167 -2.14 35.65 8.43
C VAL A 167 -0.94 36.10 9.26
N THR A 168 -0.43 37.29 8.98
CA THR A 168 0.76 37.84 9.65
C THR A 168 0.42 39.18 10.28
N GLN A 169 0.86 39.40 11.52
CA GLN A 169 0.66 40.68 12.18
C GLN A 169 1.32 41.81 11.39
N PRO A 170 0.57 42.83 10.95
CA PRO A 170 1.18 44.01 10.36
C PRO A 170 1.80 44.89 11.48
N GLY A 171 2.94 45.52 11.21
CA GLY A 171 3.74 46.20 12.24
C GLY A 171 3.05 47.38 12.94
N ASN A 172 1.91 47.84 12.42
CA ASN A 172 1.10 48.94 12.93
C ASN A 172 -0.19 48.48 13.64
N ALA A 173 -0.49 47.17 13.72
CA ALA A 173 -1.69 46.66 14.39
C ALA A 173 -1.44 46.38 15.88
N GLY A 174 -1.76 47.37 16.72
CA GLY A 174 -1.90 47.17 18.16
C GLY A 174 -3.12 46.29 18.46
N GLY A 175 -3.01 45.37 19.42
CA GLY A 175 -4.13 44.51 19.82
C GLY A 175 -4.37 43.28 18.94
N TRP A 176 -3.50 43.00 17.96
CA TRP A 176 -3.59 41.80 17.13
C TRP A 176 -3.47 40.52 17.97
N LEU A 177 -4.50 39.67 17.90
CA LEU A 177 -4.61 38.40 18.64
C LEU A 177 -4.51 37.17 17.70
N GLY A 178 -4.15 37.40 16.44
CA GLY A 178 -4.15 36.41 15.37
C GLY A 178 -3.09 35.29 15.50
N PRO A 179 -2.95 34.44 14.47
CA PRO A 179 -3.49 34.58 13.11
C PRO A 179 -4.98 34.24 12.98
N TYR A 180 -5.71 35.05 12.21
CA TYR A 180 -7.14 34.88 11.93
C TYR A 180 -7.41 33.96 10.72
N ALA A 181 -6.45 33.90 9.79
CA ALA A 181 -6.51 33.07 8.60
C ALA A 181 -5.21 32.29 8.38
N LYS A 182 -5.31 31.18 7.64
CA LYS A 182 -4.16 30.50 7.05
C LYS A 182 -3.98 30.97 5.61
N GLN A 183 -2.74 30.91 5.11
CA GLN A 183 -2.44 31.29 3.72
C GLN A 183 -3.32 30.56 2.69
N ALA A 184 -3.67 29.29 2.95
CA ALA A 184 -4.51 28.49 2.07
C ALA A 184 -5.96 28.99 1.97
N GLU A 185 -6.42 29.80 2.92
CA GLU A 185 -7.79 30.34 2.98
C GLU A 185 -7.92 31.68 2.25
N LEU A 186 -6.80 32.26 1.79
CA LEU A 186 -6.79 33.50 1.01
C LEU A 186 -7.05 33.26 -0.48
N ASN A 187 -7.10 32.01 -0.90
CA ASN A 187 -7.38 31.60 -2.28
C ASN A 187 -8.74 30.93 -2.37
N ASP A 188 -9.42 31.17 -3.49
CA ASP A 188 -10.67 30.55 -3.86
C ASP A 188 -10.50 29.07 -4.30
N PRO A 189 -11.59 28.34 -4.59
CA PRO A 189 -11.53 26.94 -5.00
C PRO A 189 -10.85 26.69 -6.35
N TRP A 190 -10.60 27.74 -7.13
CA TRP A 190 -9.88 27.72 -8.40
C TRP A 190 -8.41 28.12 -8.25
N GLY A 191 -7.96 28.35 -7.01
CA GLY A 191 -6.59 28.73 -6.66
C GLY A 191 -6.26 30.19 -6.93
N THR A 192 -7.27 31.04 -7.14
CA THR A 192 -7.11 32.47 -7.38
C THR A 192 -7.23 33.21 -6.05
N PRO A 193 -6.32 34.15 -5.73
CA PRO A 193 -6.47 34.98 -4.54
C PRO A 193 -7.79 35.77 -4.55
N PHE A 194 -8.45 35.91 -3.39
CA PHE A 194 -9.60 36.79 -3.28
C PHE A 194 -9.21 38.25 -3.48
N GLU A 195 -9.99 38.99 -4.25
CA GLU A 195 -9.86 40.44 -4.38
C GLU A 195 -10.49 41.07 -3.14
N TYR A 196 -9.71 41.88 -2.42
CA TYR A 196 -10.16 42.60 -1.24
C TYR A 196 -10.00 44.09 -1.45
N ARG A 197 -11.05 44.86 -1.13
CA ARG A 197 -11.07 46.31 -1.31
C ARG A 197 -11.59 47.03 -0.09
N VAL A 198 -10.87 48.08 0.32
CA VAL A 198 -11.26 49.00 1.39
C VAL A 198 -11.01 50.44 0.92
N PRO A 199 -12.02 51.33 0.94
CA PRO A 199 -13.43 51.06 1.23
C PRO A 199 -14.10 50.22 0.13
N GLY A 200 -15.11 49.43 0.51
CA GLY A 200 -15.94 48.68 -0.44
C GLY A 200 -16.87 49.60 -1.24
N GLN A 201 -17.45 49.10 -2.33
CA GLN A 201 -18.43 49.82 -3.13
C GLN A 201 -19.81 49.88 -2.45
N GLY A 202 -20.19 48.81 -1.74
CA GLY A 202 -21.48 48.69 -1.06
C GLY A 202 -21.39 48.75 0.47
N GLY A 203 -20.19 48.82 1.04
CA GLY A 203 -19.97 48.67 2.47
C GLY A 203 -18.55 49.06 2.92
N PRO A 204 -18.18 48.72 4.16
CA PRO A 204 -16.87 49.07 4.71
C PRO A 204 -15.72 48.38 3.95
N PHE A 205 -15.96 47.17 3.44
CA PHE A 205 -15.03 46.41 2.62
C PHE A 205 -15.80 45.51 1.64
N ASP A 206 -15.15 45.14 0.54
CA ASP A 206 -15.65 44.12 -0.39
C ASP A 206 -14.64 42.97 -0.49
N ILE A 207 -15.15 41.74 -0.58
CA ILE A 207 -14.39 40.52 -0.90
C ILE A 207 -15.03 39.88 -2.12
N VAL A 208 -14.24 39.63 -3.17
CA VAL A 208 -14.72 39.08 -4.45
C VAL A 208 -13.83 37.92 -4.93
N SER A 209 -14.45 36.85 -5.42
CA SER A 209 -13.81 35.83 -6.27
C SER A 209 -14.36 35.95 -7.68
N TYR A 210 -13.47 35.97 -8.67
CA TYR A 210 -13.79 36.04 -10.09
C TYR A 210 -14.22 34.70 -10.70
N GLY A 211 -14.52 33.68 -9.89
CA GLY A 211 -14.95 32.38 -10.39
C GLY A 211 -13.89 31.66 -11.24
N ALA A 212 -14.34 30.77 -12.12
CA ALA A 212 -13.47 29.88 -12.88
C ALA A 212 -12.66 30.58 -14.00
N ASP A 213 -13.12 31.73 -14.52
CA ASP A 213 -12.47 32.46 -15.60
C ASP A 213 -11.46 33.52 -15.13
N ARG A 214 -11.41 33.76 -13.81
CA ARG A 214 -10.48 34.70 -13.16
C ARG A 214 -10.60 36.12 -13.68
N SER A 215 -11.76 36.48 -14.22
CA SER A 215 -12.01 37.77 -14.82
C SER A 215 -13.28 38.40 -14.22
N PRO A 216 -13.36 39.73 -14.12
CA PRO A 216 -14.60 40.38 -13.69
C PRO A 216 -15.77 40.05 -14.63
N GLY A 217 -16.91 39.70 -14.04
CA GLY A 217 -18.16 39.42 -14.75
C GLY A 217 -18.47 37.92 -14.81
N GLY A 218 -18.76 37.44 -16.01
CA GLY A 218 -19.05 36.03 -16.29
C GLY A 218 -20.46 35.55 -15.88
N ASP A 219 -20.77 34.33 -16.30
CA ASP A 219 -22.05 33.66 -16.04
C ASP A 219 -21.83 32.30 -15.35
N SER A 220 -22.81 31.90 -14.53
CA SER A 220 -22.85 30.60 -13.86
C SER A 220 -21.62 30.30 -12.98
N VAL A 221 -20.64 29.55 -13.49
CA VAL A 221 -19.41 29.14 -12.77
C VAL A 221 -18.28 30.16 -12.92
N ASN A 222 -18.43 31.04 -13.91
CA ASN A 222 -17.55 32.17 -14.17
C ASN A 222 -18.09 33.46 -13.52
N ALA A 223 -19.29 33.42 -12.93
CA ALA A 223 -19.88 34.60 -12.32
C ALA A 223 -19.09 35.02 -11.07
N ASP A 224 -18.86 36.33 -10.95
CA ASP A 224 -18.28 36.93 -9.75
C ASP A 224 -19.08 36.57 -8.48
N ILE A 225 -18.37 36.10 -7.47
CA ILE A 225 -18.93 35.77 -6.15
C ILE A 225 -18.45 36.83 -5.17
N ARG A 226 -19.38 37.61 -4.61
CA ARG A 226 -19.11 38.71 -3.68
C ARG A 226 -19.74 38.48 -2.31
N TYR A 227 -19.16 39.08 -1.28
CA TYR A 227 -19.81 39.23 0.01
C TYR A 227 -20.96 40.24 -0.13
N GLU A 228 -22.16 39.87 0.30
CA GLU A 228 -23.36 40.72 0.34
C GLU A 228 -23.72 41.05 1.80
#